data_AF-A0A1J5RAW2-F1
#
_entry.id   AF-A0A1J5RAW2-F1
#
_cell.length_a   1.000
_cell.length_b   1.000
_cell.length_c   1.000
_cell.angle_alpha   90.00
_cell.angle_beta   90.00
_cell.angle_gamma   90.00
#
_symmetry.space_group_name_H-M   'P 1'
#
loop_
_entity.id
_entity.type
_entity.pdbx_description
1 polymer ?
#
loop_
_entity_poly.entity_id
_entity_poly.type
_entity_poly.pdbx_seq_one_letter_code
_entity_poly.pdbx_strand_id
1 'polypeptide(L)'
;MTDHLKRKHDISFYALPRKGTKAYDERIKLLKKFSEANPQNDRIILERFKKAITIIKAQIENGAGLPLDEEIRFFLNQFNYRTFEHGLRSMPSSFNVLEGFFNYHPDLNFFELLEEENHLFSLFDYLDFITSPEFEEDSRLILDHLNEDLIYHYDVLNKLDQITFTTEDGNEYVVAGISLLRRGNEVLVFLLTGLITDTVEETKKIISKKYTPVSGREDIKIPEDRQQEAAALLSNSNYWKTLAYCRIDISNSTIDTRYIQKDLGTMYETITDDISCFINFAGDIKPEYKNIYEKGVKDIVAYSPLFELATKCLYLPFYFDHFENKISEEEHPTRFSISQKKSFFHKDNPIPIPKEYKIKSRTVYCLNRDLDPKSDIIYFGESEFKIERNGYWMRINYDAVGKDKNGNAIHGKTWVERTLTWYENDKQTLSANFNDSIKKVIIKNNQGHIYLMRNASHQIDIFKIGLTKFNSKERARKLSATTGSPDKFLVANEWFVNDCVLAEKMIHHKLDVYRINSSREFFKVDFEHAMKVITEIVNTVNSTNEPNKK
;
A
#
# COMPACT_ATOMS: atom_id res chain seq x y z
N MET A 1 7.78 -20.94 -6.16
CA MET A 1 8.95 -20.96 -7.10
C MET A 1 9.91 -19.86 -6.70
N THR A 2 11.16 -20.20 -6.37
CA THR A 2 12.03 -19.34 -5.56
C THR A 2 12.67 -18.15 -6.31
N ASP A 3 13.15 -18.30 -7.55
CA ASP A 3 13.89 -17.24 -8.26
C ASP A 3 13.05 -16.42 -9.26
N HIS A 4 13.16 -15.09 -9.25
CA HIS A 4 12.42 -14.19 -10.16
C HIS A 4 12.72 -14.43 -11.65
N LEU A 5 13.96 -14.80 -12.00
CA LEU A 5 14.28 -15.08 -13.40
C LEU A 5 13.56 -16.32 -13.91
N LYS A 6 13.48 -17.36 -13.06
CA LYS A 6 12.72 -18.57 -13.36
C LYS A 6 11.23 -18.27 -13.48
N ARG A 7 10.63 -17.54 -12.53
CA ARG A 7 9.21 -17.15 -12.61
C ARG A 7 8.89 -16.39 -13.90
N LYS A 8 9.68 -15.37 -14.22
CA LYS A 8 9.50 -14.59 -15.45
C LYS A 8 9.76 -15.41 -16.73
N HIS A 9 10.67 -16.37 -16.69
CA HIS A 9 10.87 -17.30 -17.81
C HIS A 9 9.63 -18.16 -18.02
N ASP A 10 9.08 -18.72 -16.94
CA ASP A 10 7.90 -19.58 -17.00
C ASP A 10 6.67 -18.81 -17.50
N ILE A 11 6.46 -17.58 -17.03
CA ILE A 11 5.45 -16.66 -17.56
C ILE A 11 5.66 -16.42 -19.07
N SER A 12 6.91 -16.28 -19.52
CA SER A 12 7.21 -15.93 -20.91
C SER A 12 6.85 -17.03 -21.92
N PHE A 13 6.76 -18.31 -21.51
CA PHE A 13 6.31 -19.40 -22.38
C PHE A 13 4.85 -19.25 -22.84
N TYR A 14 4.03 -18.60 -22.01
CA TYR A 14 2.61 -18.39 -22.30
C TYR A 14 2.36 -17.07 -23.03
N ALA A 15 3.39 -16.24 -23.20
CA ALA A 15 3.28 -14.96 -23.87
C ALA A 15 3.16 -15.15 -25.39
N LEU A 16 2.10 -14.60 -25.99
CA LEU A 16 1.97 -14.53 -27.44
C LEU A 16 3.16 -13.78 -28.07
N PRO A 17 3.49 -14.06 -29.35
CA PRO A 17 4.44 -13.24 -30.08
C PRO A 17 4.02 -11.76 -30.10
N ARG A 18 4.94 -10.84 -30.38
CA ARG A 18 4.62 -9.40 -30.38
C ARG A 18 3.64 -9.08 -31.50
N LYS A 19 2.57 -8.36 -31.17
CA LYS A 19 1.57 -7.86 -32.13
C LYS A 19 2.27 -7.11 -33.27
N GLY A 20 1.84 -7.35 -34.51
CA GLY A 20 2.48 -6.80 -35.72
C GLY A 20 3.67 -7.61 -36.26
N THR A 21 4.01 -8.76 -35.66
CA THR A 21 4.99 -9.69 -36.23
C THR A 21 4.32 -10.82 -37.01
N LYS A 22 5.01 -11.38 -38.01
CA LYS A 22 4.53 -12.55 -38.77
C LYS A 22 4.17 -13.73 -37.87
N ALA A 23 4.98 -13.99 -36.84
CA ALA A 23 4.75 -15.04 -35.87
C ALA A 23 3.45 -14.83 -35.08
N TYR A 24 3.10 -13.57 -34.76
CA TYR A 24 1.82 -13.25 -34.12
C TYR A 24 0.65 -13.57 -35.05
N ASP A 25 0.71 -13.13 -36.31
CA ASP A 25 -0.36 -13.37 -37.28
C ASP A 25 -0.59 -14.87 -37.53
N GLU A 26 0.49 -15.65 -37.61
CA GLU A 26 0.43 -17.11 -37.72
C GLU A 26 -0.20 -17.75 -36.48
N ARG A 27 0.18 -17.29 -35.27
CA ARG A 27 -0.39 -17.80 -34.02
C ARG A 27 -1.88 -17.47 -33.90
N ILE A 28 -2.30 -16.26 -34.26
CA ILE A 28 -3.72 -15.87 -34.28
C ILE A 28 -4.52 -16.70 -35.29
N LYS A 29 -3.98 -16.94 -36.49
CA LYS A 29 -4.62 -17.82 -37.49
C LYS A 29 -4.81 -19.24 -36.94
N LEU A 30 -3.83 -19.78 -36.21
CA LEU A 30 -3.92 -21.10 -35.58
C LEU A 30 -5.02 -21.13 -34.51
N LEU A 31 -5.09 -20.11 -33.64
CA LEU A 31 -6.11 -20.01 -32.60
C LEU A 31 -7.52 -19.90 -33.20
N LYS A 32 -7.70 -19.14 -34.29
CA LYS A 32 -8.97 -19.05 -35.01
C LYS A 32 -9.40 -20.40 -35.59
N LYS A 33 -8.48 -21.13 -36.24
CA LYS A 33 -8.77 -22.50 -36.73
C LYS A 33 -9.18 -23.45 -35.60
N PHE A 34 -8.55 -23.33 -34.43
CA PHE A 34 -8.89 -24.15 -33.26
C PHE A 34 -10.29 -23.87 -32.72
N SER A 35 -10.71 -22.59 -32.74
CA SER A 35 -12.06 -22.15 -32.40
C SER A 35 -13.09 -22.66 -33.43
N GLU A 36 -12.81 -22.47 -34.73
CA GLU A 36 -13.68 -22.92 -35.84
C GLU A 36 -13.88 -24.45 -35.88
N ALA A 37 -12.88 -25.22 -35.46
CA ALA A 37 -12.92 -26.68 -35.49
C ALA A 37 -13.89 -27.31 -34.46
N ASN A 38 -14.15 -26.65 -33.32
CA ASN A 38 -15.12 -27.11 -32.34
C ASN A 38 -15.68 -25.93 -31.53
N PRO A 39 -16.94 -25.52 -31.76
CA PRO A 39 -17.58 -24.44 -31.01
C PRO A 39 -17.64 -24.65 -29.48
N GLN A 40 -17.48 -25.88 -28.98
CA GLN A 40 -17.34 -26.14 -27.55
C GLN A 40 -16.07 -25.52 -26.95
N ASN A 41 -15.01 -25.34 -27.75
CA ASN A 41 -13.76 -24.71 -27.32
C ASN A 41 -13.99 -23.27 -26.88
N ASP A 42 -14.75 -22.49 -27.64
CA ASP A 42 -15.07 -21.10 -27.31
C ASP A 42 -15.87 -20.99 -26.01
N ARG A 43 -16.80 -21.92 -25.79
CA ARG A 43 -17.55 -22.00 -24.54
C ARG A 43 -16.63 -22.28 -23.35
N ILE A 44 -15.71 -23.24 -23.49
CA ILE A 44 -14.73 -23.57 -22.43
C ILE A 44 -13.82 -22.38 -22.14
N ILE A 45 -13.34 -21.69 -23.18
CA ILE A 45 -12.51 -20.49 -23.03
C ILE A 45 -13.27 -19.39 -22.28
N LEU A 46 -14.54 -19.14 -22.65
CA LEU A 46 -15.38 -18.15 -22.00
C LEU A 46 -15.65 -18.50 -20.52
N GLU A 47 -15.92 -19.78 -20.21
CA GLU A 47 -16.11 -20.24 -18.83
C GLU A 47 -14.84 -20.06 -17.99
N ARG A 48 -13.66 -20.37 -18.54
CA ARG A 48 -12.37 -20.14 -17.88
C ARG A 48 -12.10 -18.66 -17.64
N PHE A 49 -12.34 -17.81 -18.63
CA PHE A 49 -12.19 -16.36 -18.50
C PHE A 49 -13.10 -15.79 -17.42
N LYS A 50 -14.39 -16.19 -17.42
CA LYS A 50 -15.35 -15.81 -16.37
C LYS A 50 -14.89 -16.27 -14.98
N LYS A 51 -14.30 -17.47 -14.87
CA LYS A 51 -13.74 -17.99 -13.62
C LYS A 51 -12.58 -17.10 -13.14
N ALA A 52 -11.62 -16.77 -14.01
CA ALA A 52 -10.50 -15.88 -13.69
C ALA A 52 -10.99 -14.51 -13.19
N ILE A 53 -11.88 -13.85 -13.93
CA ILE A 53 -12.47 -12.56 -13.54
C ILE A 53 -13.19 -12.64 -12.18
N THR A 54 -13.88 -13.75 -11.92
CA THR A 54 -14.59 -13.96 -10.66
C THR A 54 -13.63 -14.07 -9.47
N ILE A 55 -12.50 -14.77 -9.65
CA ILE A 55 -11.45 -14.88 -8.64
C ILE A 55 -10.80 -13.52 -8.40
N ILE A 56 -10.38 -12.83 -9.45
CA ILE A 56 -9.72 -11.51 -9.36
C ILE A 56 -10.61 -10.50 -8.63
N LYS A 57 -11.91 -10.43 -8.97
CA LYS A 57 -12.86 -9.55 -8.28
C LYS A 57 -12.97 -9.86 -6.80
N ALA A 58 -13.01 -11.14 -6.43
CA ALA A 58 -13.02 -11.54 -5.02
C ALA A 58 -11.73 -11.10 -4.32
N GLN A 59 -10.56 -11.24 -4.95
CA GLN A 59 -9.28 -10.81 -4.37
C GLN A 59 -9.18 -9.30 -4.21
N ILE A 60 -9.70 -8.52 -5.17
CA ILE A 60 -9.75 -7.05 -5.06
C ILE A 60 -10.60 -6.61 -3.87
N GLU A 61 -11.68 -7.34 -3.54
CA GLU A 61 -12.59 -6.99 -2.45
C GLU A 61 -12.23 -7.60 -1.09
N ASN A 62 -11.24 -8.50 -1.03
CA ASN A 62 -10.96 -9.27 0.17
C ASN A 62 -9.86 -8.72 1.08
N GLY A 63 -9.39 -7.49 0.84
CA GLY A 63 -8.40 -6.82 1.70
C GLY A 63 -8.92 -6.42 3.07
N ALA A 64 -7.99 -6.18 3.99
CA ALA A 64 -8.22 -5.54 5.29
C ALA A 64 -8.62 -4.06 5.10
N GLY A 65 -8.26 -3.44 3.97
CA GLY A 65 -8.60 -2.06 3.66
C GLY A 65 -7.63 -1.05 4.24
N LEU A 66 -6.38 -1.48 4.44
CA LEU A 66 -5.26 -0.65 4.87
C LEU A 66 -4.53 -0.09 3.62
N PRO A 67 -3.64 0.90 3.79
CA PRO A 67 -2.91 1.47 2.66
C PRO A 67 -2.14 0.46 1.79
N LEU A 68 -1.37 -0.45 2.40
CA LEU A 68 -0.50 -1.36 1.65
C LEU A 68 -1.25 -2.44 0.88
N ASP A 69 -2.27 -3.04 1.51
CA ASP A 69 -3.00 -4.16 0.92
C ASP A 69 -3.86 -3.68 -0.27
N GLU A 70 -4.37 -2.45 -0.23
CA GLU A 70 -5.00 -1.78 -1.37
C GLU A 70 -3.99 -1.47 -2.50
N GLU A 71 -2.76 -1.07 -2.15
CA GLU A 71 -1.71 -0.74 -3.13
C GLU A 71 -1.22 -1.99 -3.89
N ILE A 72 -1.00 -3.11 -3.19
CA ILE A 72 -0.63 -4.37 -3.86
C ILE A 72 -1.79 -4.88 -4.72
N ARG A 73 -3.05 -4.73 -4.28
CA ARG A 73 -4.24 -5.04 -5.11
C ARG A 73 -4.38 -4.14 -6.33
N PHE A 74 -3.94 -2.88 -6.26
CA PHE A 74 -3.86 -2.03 -7.45
C PHE A 74 -2.95 -2.66 -8.51
N PHE A 75 -1.78 -3.18 -8.12
CA PHE A 75 -0.89 -3.89 -9.06
C PHE A 75 -1.48 -5.23 -9.54
N LEU A 76 -2.16 -5.99 -8.67
CA LEU A 76 -2.91 -7.20 -9.07
C LEU A 76 -3.86 -6.89 -10.24
N ASN A 77 -4.66 -5.83 -10.08
CA ASN A 77 -5.63 -5.43 -11.08
C ASN A 77 -4.95 -4.93 -12.36
N GLN A 78 -3.91 -4.10 -12.24
CA GLN A 78 -3.13 -3.60 -13.38
C GLN A 78 -2.48 -4.72 -14.21
N PHE A 79 -1.86 -5.70 -13.56
CA PHE A 79 -1.18 -6.80 -14.25
C PHE A 79 -2.19 -7.75 -14.91
N ASN A 80 -3.31 -8.05 -14.27
CA ASN A 80 -4.37 -8.83 -14.88
C ASN A 80 -5.02 -8.11 -16.06
N TYR A 81 -5.32 -6.80 -15.92
CA TYR A 81 -5.83 -5.99 -17.03
C TYR A 81 -4.90 -6.03 -18.24
N ARG A 82 -3.60 -5.80 -18.02
CA ARG A 82 -2.58 -5.89 -19.09
C ARG A 82 -2.51 -7.28 -19.71
N THR A 83 -2.64 -8.34 -18.91
CA THR A 83 -2.64 -9.72 -19.39
C THR A 83 -3.78 -10.00 -20.34
N PHE A 84 -4.99 -9.54 -20.02
CA PHE A 84 -6.18 -9.80 -20.82
C PHE A 84 -6.29 -8.89 -22.05
N GLU A 85 -6.01 -7.60 -21.90
CA GLU A 85 -6.22 -6.62 -22.99
C GLU A 85 -5.02 -6.50 -23.94
N HIS A 86 -3.81 -6.67 -23.42
CA HIS A 86 -2.57 -6.37 -24.15
C HIS A 86 -1.58 -7.55 -24.20
N GLY A 87 -1.85 -8.63 -23.46
CA GLY A 87 -0.99 -9.80 -23.34
C GLY A 87 0.23 -9.59 -22.44
N LEU A 88 0.88 -10.70 -22.04
CA LEU A 88 1.99 -10.73 -21.08
C LEU A 88 3.23 -9.91 -21.47
N ARG A 89 3.41 -9.58 -22.75
CA ARG A 89 4.54 -8.74 -23.21
C ARG A 89 4.36 -7.25 -22.90
N SER A 90 3.18 -6.85 -22.43
CA SER A 90 2.83 -5.46 -22.12
C SER A 90 3.16 -5.03 -20.69
N MET A 91 3.73 -5.91 -19.86
CA MET A 91 4.01 -5.65 -18.46
C MET A 91 4.96 -4.47 -18.23
N PRO A 92 4.69 -3.57 -17.27
CA PRO A 92 5.56 -2.43 -16.96
C PRO A 92 6.91 -2.87 -16.36
N SER A 93 7.86 -1.95 -16.28
CA SER A 93 9.16 -2.20 -15.63
C SER A 93 9.00 -2.65 -14.17
N SER A 94 8.00 -2.11 -13.45
CA SER A 94 7.68 -2.51 -12.07
C SER A 94 7.42 -4.02 -11.92
N PHE A 95 6.98 -4.69 -12.98
CA PHE A 95 6.77 -6.14 -12.99
C PHE A 95 8.07 -6.93 -12.75
N ASN A 96 9.26 -6.34 -12.94
CA ASN A 96 10.52 -7.02 -12.67
C ASN A 96 10.76 -7.34 -11.20
N VAL A 97 10.11 -6.60 -10.29
CA VAL A 97 10.11 -6.85 -8.85
C VAL A 97 8.72 -7.30 -8.42
N LEU A 98 7.69 -6.51 -8.73
CA LEU A 98 6.36 -6.71 -8.16
C LEU A 98 5.64 -7.98 -8.64
N GLU A 99 6.12 -8.67 -9.68
CA GLU A 99 5.59 -9.99 -10.06
C GLU A 99 5.67 -11.00 -8.89
N GLY A 100 6.65 -10.84 -8.01
CA GLY A 100 6.81 -11.75 -6.87
C GLY A 100 5.61 -11.76 -5.94
N PHE A 101 4.80 -10.71 -5.84
CA PHE A 101 3.57 -10.72 -5.01
C PHE A 101 2.47 -11.65 -5.56
N PHE A 102 2.68 -12.24 -6.74
CA PHE A 102 1.64 -12.99 -7.45
C PHE A 102 2.12 -14.37 -7.90
N ASN A 103 1.17 -15.30 -7.98
CA ASN A 103 1.31 -16.55 -8.70
C ASN A 103 0.65 -16.42 -10.07
N TYR A 104 1.34 -16.83 -11.13
CA TYR A 104 0.76 -16.87 -12.47
C TYR A 104 0.13 -18.24 -12.74
N HIS A 105 -1.15 -18.24 -13.10
CA HIS A 105 -1.94 -19.43 -13.41
C HIS A 105 -2.15 -19.54 -14.92
N PRO A 106 -1.32 -20.32 -15.64
CA PRO A 106 -1.37 -20.38 -17.10
C PRO A 106 -2.63 -21.04 -17.67
N ASP A 107 -3.30 -21.88 -16.88
CA ASP A 107 -4.55 -22.56 -17.28
C ASP A 107 -5.74 -21.62 -17.41
N LEU A 108 -5.74 -20.55 -16.59
CA LEU A 108 -6.73 -19.47 -16.58
C LEU A 108 -6.16 -18.12 -17.09
N ASN A 109 -4.86 -18.06 -17.36
CA ASN A 109 -4.09 -16.90 -17.82
C ASN A 109 -4.25 -15.65 -16.94
N PHE A 110 -4.08 -15.79 -15.61
CA PHE A 110 -4.21 -14.68 -14.67
C PHE A 110 -3.17 -14.72 -13.56
N PHE A 111 -3.00 -13.59 -12.88
CA PHE A 111 -2.18 -13.45 -11.68
C PHE A 111 -3.07 -13.51 -10.45
N GLU A 112 -2.69 -14.37 -9.51
CA GLU A 112 -3.33 -14.57 -8.22
C GLU A 112 -2.43 -13.96 -7.13
N LEU A 113 -3.01 -13.13 -6.25
CA LEU A 113 -2.32 -12.64 -5.05
C LEU A 113 -2.03 -13.79 -4.09
N LEU A 114 -0.84 -13.78 -3.48
CA LEU A 114 -0.47 -14.75 -2.45
C LEU A 114 -1.26 -14.54 -1.16
N GLU A 115 -1.05 -15.45 -0.22
CA GLU A 115 -1.52 -15.25 1.15
C GLU A 115 -0.85 -14.01 1.76
N GLU A 116 -1.57 -13.32 2.63
CA GLU A 116 -1.14 -12.05 3.22
C GLU A 116 -1.56 -11.95 4.68
N GLU A 117 -0.70 -11.34 5.48
CA GLU A 117 -0.92 -10.93 6.86
C GLU A 117 -0.82 -9.41 6.98
N ASN A 118 -1.66 -8.83 7.83
CA ASN A 118 -1.77 -7.39 7.99
C ASN A 118 -1.35 -7.01 9.40
N HIS A 119 -0.49 -6.01 9.49
CA HIS A 119 0.09 -5.56 10.74
C HIS A 119 0.00 -4.04 10.84
N LEU A 120 -0.19 -3.56 12.05
CA LEU A 120 -0.12 -2.16 12.41
C LEU A 120 0.97 -1.98 13.46
N PHE A 121 1.89 -1.04 13.23
CA PHE A 121 3.00 -0.83 14.17
C PHE A 121 3.36 0.65 14.31
N SER A 122 3.97 0.98 15.45
CA SER A 122 4.65 2.26 15.56
C SER A 122 6.03 2.17 14.89
N LEU A 123 6.22 2.91 13.80
CA LEU A 123 7.52 3.06 13.16
C LEU A 123 8.54 3.64 14.13
N PHE A 124 8.12 4.60 14.96
CA PHE A 124 8.97 5.17 15.99
C PHE A 124 9.53 4.08 16.92
N ASP A 125 8.64 3.28 17.50
CA ASP A 125 9.01 2.21 18.44
C ASP A 125 9.93 1.16 17.81
N TYR A 126 9.65 0.82 16.55
CA TYR A 126 10.49 -0.07 15.77
C TYR A 126 11.90 0.48 15.57
N LEU A 127 12.02 1.74 15.13
CA LEU A 127 13.32 2.38 14.89
C LEU A 127 14.14 2.46 16.18
N ASP A 128 13.51 2.80 17.30
CA ASP A 128 14.15 2.79 18.62
C ASP A 128 14.64 1.38 19.01
N PHE A 129 13.88 0.33 18.69
CA PHE A 129 14.28 -1.05 18.96
C PHE A 129 15.49 -1.49 18.14
N ILE A 130 15.44 -1.34 16.81
CA ILE A 130 16.52 -1.80 15.92
C ILE A 130 17.81 -0.96 16.03
N THR A 131 17.75 0.21 16.67
CA THR A 131 18.94 1.02 16.97
C THR A 131 19.37 0.92 18.43
N SER A 132 18.66 0.12 19.23
CA SER A 132 19.01 -0.11 20.63
C SER A 132 20.19 -1.09 20.76
N PRO A 133 20.94 -1.05 21.87
CA PRO A 133 21.95 -2.06 22.17
C PRO A 133 21.39 -3.49 22.37
N GLU A 134 20.07 -3.65 22.45
CA GLU A 134 19.42 -4.96 22.61
C GLU A 134 19.28 -5.71 21.29
N PHE A 135 19.44 -5.02 20.16
CA PHE A 135 19.34 -5.59 18.82
C PHE A 135 20.72 -5.70 18.17
N GLU A 136 20.98 -6.86 17.55
CA GLU A 136 22.17 -7.12 16.74
C GLU A 136 21.72 -7.58 15.35
N GLU A 137 22.28 -6.98 14.30
CA GLU A 137 21.98 -7.34 12.92
C GLU A 137 22.55 -8.72 12.59
N ASP A 138 21.66 -9.63 12.22
CA ASP A 138 21.99 -10.99 11.83
C ASP A 138 20.99 -11.49 10.78
N SER A 139 21.47 -11.66 9.54
CA SER A 139 20.66 -12.15 8.42
C SER A 139 19.93 -13.48 8.68
N ARG A 140 20.37 -14.29 9.67
CA ARG A 140 19.64 -15.49 10.10
C ARG A 140 18.27 -15.17 10.69
N LEU A 141 18.14 -14.05 11.41
CA LEU A 141 16.85 -13.60 11.95
C LEU A 141 15.84 -13.34 10.82
N ILE A 142 16.30 -12.89 9.65
CA ILE A 142 15.42 -12.70 8.50
C ILE A 142 14.89 -14.06 8.01
N LEU A 143 15.77 -15.05 7.87
CA LEU A 143 15.39 -16.38 7.39
C LEU A 143 14.50 -17.16 8.37
N ASP A 144 14.74 -16.98 9.66
CA ASP A 144 14.03 -17.69 10.73
C ASP A 144 12.62 -17.12 10.96
N HIS A 145 12.40 -15.82 10.67
CA HIS A 145 11.15 -15.13 10.98
C HIS A 145 10.33 -14.67 9.74
N LEU A 146 10.93 -14.59 8.55
CA LEU A 146 10.23 -14.23 7.31
C LEU A 146 9.88 -15.49 6.49
N ASN A 147 8.62 -15.92 6.58
CA ASN A 147 8.12 -17.10 5.86
C ASN A 147 8.16 -16.91 4.35
N GLU A 148 8.41 -18.00 3.61
CA GLU A 148 8.32 -17.99 2.14
C GLU A 148 6.88 -17.95 1.66
N ASP A 149 6.65 -17.29 0.53
CA ASP A 149 5.35 -17.24 -0.17
C ASP A 149 4.20 -16.63 0.67
N LEU A 150 4.52 -15.89 1.74
CA LEU A 150 3.59 -15.11 2.56
C LEU A 150 3.93 -13.62 2.47
N ILE A 151 2.91 -12.79 2.20
CA ILE A 151 3.06 -11.33 2.17
C ILE A 151 2.82 -10.77 3.57
N TYR A 152 3.76 -9.99 4.07
CA TYR A 152 3.60 -9.26 5.32
C TYR A 152 3.39 -7.78 5.02
N HIS A 153 2.22 -7.23 5.34
CA HIS A 153 1.96 -5.80 5.30
C HIS A 153 2.15 -5.19 6.69
N TYR A 154 3.01 -4.18 6.81
CA TYR A 154 3.24 -3.39 8.02
C TYR A 154 2.86 -1.93 7.77
N ASP A 155 1.63 -1.57 8.10
CA ASP A 155 1.12 -0.20 8.01
C ASP A 155 1.51 0.60 9.27
N VAL A 156 1.91 1.85 9.07
CA VAL A 156 2.41 2.72 10.14
C VAL A 156 1.25 3.37 10.90
N LEU A 157 1.23 3.21 12.23
CA LEU A 157 0.26 3.84 13.13
C LEU A 157 0.54 5.31 13.42
N ASN A 158 1.80 5.72 13.30
CA ASN A 158 2.20 7.11 13.49
C ASN A 158 1.53 8.03 12.46
N LYS A 159 1.40 9.31 12.78
CA LYS A 159 1.03 10.30 11.75
C LYS A 159 2.15 10.35 10.70
N LEU A 160 1.77 10.54 9.44
CA LEU A 160 2.72 10.50 8.31
C LEU A 160 3.92 11.44 8.51
N ASP A 161 3.68 12.68 8.94
CA ASP A 161 4.71 13.69 9.15
C ASP A 161 5.44 13.60 10.50
N GLN A 162 5.08 12.63 11.34
CA GLN A 162 5.74 12.44 12.63
C GLN A 162 7.18 11.96 12.46
N ILE A 163 7.45 11.18 11.41
CA ILE A 163 8.77 10.65 11.07
C ILE A 163 9.03 10.93 9.60
N THR A 164 10.10 11.67 9.32
CA THR A 164 10.51 11.99 7.94
C THR A 164 11.90 11.46 7.66
N PHE A 165 12.14 11.13 6.39
CA PHE A 165 13.41 10.67 5.87
C PHE A 165 13.90 11.67 4.83
N THR A 166 15.02 12.33 5.13
CA THR A 166 15.66 13.28 4.22
C THR A 166 16.51 12.52 3.21
N THR A 167 16.26 12.73 1.92
CA THR A 167 17.06 12.19 0.81
C THR A 167 18.31 13.05 0.55
N GLU A 168 19.30 12.52 -0.16
CA GLU A 168 20.59 13.22 -0.37
C GLU A 168 20.44 14.54 -1.15
N ASP A 169 19.35 14.68 -1.90
CA ASP A 169 18.98 15.90 -2.63
C ASP A 169 18.20 16.92 -1.77
N GLY A 170 18.04 16.65 -0.47
CA GLY A 170 17.40 17.52 0.51
C GLY A 170 15.88 17.43 0.54
N ASN A 171 15.26 16.56 -0.26
CA ASN A 171 13.81 16.32 -0.17
C ASN A 171 13.48 15.49 1.08
N GLU A 172 12.27 15.65 1.61
CA GLU A 172 11.79 14.86 2.74
C GLU A 172 10.65 13.92 2.32
N TYR A 173 10.69 12.69 2.82
CA TYR A 173 9.70 11.66 2.56
C TYR A 173 9.06 11.15 3.85
N VAL A 174 7.76 10.92 3.80
CA VAL A 174 7.00 10.17 4.82
C VAL A 174 6.87 8.71 4.38
N VAL A 175 6.72 7.80 5.35
CA VAL A 175 6.50 6.36 5.10
C VAL A 175 5.15 5.96 5.70
N ALA A 176 4.24 5.49 4.85
CA ALA A 176 2.93 5.02 5.28
C ALA A 176 2.93 3.53 5.64
N GLY A 177 3.85 2.75 5.07
CA GLY A 177 3.94 1.33 5.33
C GLY A 177 5.00 0.61 4.51
N ILE A 178 5.28 -0.63 4.91
CA ILE A 178 6.23 -1.53 4.26
C ILE A 178 5.57 -2.89 4.04
N SER A 179 5.67 -3.44 2.82
CA SER A 179 5.35 -4.85 2.55
C SER A 179 6.62 -5.65 2.31
N LEU A 180 6.67 -6.84 2.90
CA LEU A 180 7.76 -7.80 2.76
C LEU A 180 7.24 -9.10 2.16
N LEU A 181 8.06 -9.72 1.32
CA LEU A 181 7.78 -11.05 0.79
C LEU A 181 9.08 -11.78 0.52
N ARG A 182 9.23 -12.99 1.08
CA ARG A 182 10.35 -13.88 0.76
C ARG A 182 10.00 -14.88 -0.34
N ARG A 183 10.92 -15.05 -1.28
CA ARG A 183 10.91 -16.00 -2.39
C ARG A 183 12.27 -16.69 -2.45
N GLY A 184 12.42 -17.84 -1.78
CA GLY A 184 13.73 -18.43 -1.56
C GLY A 184 14.70 -17.42 -0.93
N ASN A 185 15.86 -17.18 -1.53
CA ASN A 185 16.85 -16.23 -1.00
C ASN A 185 16.55 -14.76 -1.36
N GLU A 186 15.52 -14.49 -2.15
CA GLU A 186 15.13 -13.14 -2.55
C GLU A 186 14.07 -12.59 -1.58
N VAL A 187 14.27 -11.38 -1.08
CA VAL A 187 13.23 -10.61 -0.39
C VAL A 187 12.84 -9.41 -1.23
N LEU A 188 11.54 -9.28 -1.46
CA LEU A 188 10.95 -8.11 -2.09
C LEU A 188 10.51 -7.19 -0.96
N VAL A 189 11.00 -5.94 -1.00
CA VAL A 189 10.61 -4.91 -0.06
C VAL A 189 9.88 -3.81 -0.83
N PHE A 190 8.68 -3.47 -0.40
CA PHE A 190 7.84 -2.43 -0.99
C PHE A 190 7.49 -1.39 0.06
N LEU A 191 7.92 -0.15 -0.13
CA LEU A 191 7.60 0.99 0.73
C LEU A 191 6.57 1.87 0.03
N LEU A 192 5.47 2.12 0.72
CA LEU A 192 4.51 3.15 0.35
C LEU A 192 4.96 4.47 1.00
N THR A 193 5.45 5.40 0.19
CA THR A 193 6.01 6.67 0.67
C THR A 193 5.34 7.89 0.03
N GLY A 194 5.64 9.07 0.57
CA GLY A 194 5.14 10.33 0.05
C GLY A 194 6.21 11.41 0.14
N LEU A 195 6.52 12.06 -0.98
CA LEU A 195 7.35 13.26 -0.99
C LEU A 195 6.57 14.39 -0.34
N ILE A 196 7.12 15.04 0.69
CA ILE A 196 6.50 16.21 1.32
C ILE A 196 6.55 17.38 0.34
N THR A 197 5.39 17.73 -0.21
CA THR A 197 5.24 18.80 -1.21
C THR A 197 3.77 19.16 -1.41
N ASP A 198 3.50 20.32 -2.00
CA ASP A 198 2.14 20.69 -2.41
C ASP A 198 1.79 20.03 -3.75
N THR A 199 0.94 19.00 -3.72
CA THR A 199 0.55 18.26 -4.92
C THR A 199 -0.25 19.11 -5.91
N VAL A 200 -0.94 20.16 -5.46
CA VAL A 200 -1.69 21.06 -6.34
C VAL A 200 -0.72 21.91 -7.17
N GLU A 201 0.33 22.42 -6.54
CA GLU A 201 1.38 23.17 -7.25
C GLU A 201 2.22 22.26 -8.15
N GLU A 202 2.58 21.06 -7.71
CA GLU A 202 3.30 20.10 -8.56
C GLU A 202 2.47 19.65 -9.76
N THR A 203 1.16 19.47 -9.59
CA THR A 203 0.23 19.16 -10.69
C THR A 203 0.29 20.21 -11.79
N LYS A 204 0.30 21.50 -11.44
CA LYS A 204 0.42 22.60 -12.42
C LYS A 204 1.71 22.51 -13.24
N LYS A 205 2.82 22.10 -12.60
CA LYS A 205 4.13 21.97 -13.26
C LYS A 205 4.15 20.82 -14.27
N ILE A 206 3.52 19.69 -13.94
CA ILE A 206 3.62 18.48 -14.77
C ILE A 206 2.61 18.42 -15.91
N ILE A 207 1.41 19.04 -15.80
CA ILE A 207 0.36 18.97 -16.85
C ILE A 207 0.87 19.44 -18.23
N SER A 208 1.87 20.32 -18.26
CA SER A 208 2.49 20.80 -19.50
C SER A 208 3.40 19.78 -20.20
N LYS A 209 3.88 18.76 -19.47
CA LYS A 209 4.83 17.76 -19.97
C LYS A 209 4.11 16.74 -20.84
N LYS A 210 4.65 16.47 -22.02
CA LYS A 210 4.17 15.42 -22.93
C LYS A 210 5.00 14.16 -22.77
N TYR A 211 4.33 13.02 -22.65
CA TYR A 211 4.95 11.70 -22.60
C TYR A 211 4.70 10.95 -23.90
N THR A 212 5.70 10.17 -24.31
CA THR A 212 5.61 9.31 -25.51
C THR A 212 5.56 7.85 -25.09
N PRO A 213 4.67 7.03 -25.66
CA PRO A 213 4.67 5.60 -25.40
C PRO A 213 6.00 4.96 -25.80
N VAL A 214 6.44 3.98 -25.01
CA VAL A 214 7.58 3.14 -25.38
C VAL A 214 7.24 2.34 -26.64
N SER A 215 8.20 2.20 -27.55
CA SER A 215 8.02 1.45 -28.80
C SER A 215 7.46 0.04 -28.55
N GLY A 216 6.32 -0.28 -29.18
CA GLY A 216 5.57 -1.53 -28.99
C GLY A 216 4.50 -1.51 -27.92
N ARG A 217 4.24 -0.36 -27.32
CA ARG A 217 3.19 -0.15 -26.31
C ARG A 217 2.25 0.99 -26.70
N GLU A 218 2.22 1.35 -27.97
CA GLU A 218 1.41 2.45 -28.51
C GLU A 218 -0.09 2.18 -28.38
N ASP A 219 -0.50 0.92 -28.19
CA ASP A 219 -1.90 0.53 -28.01
C ASP A 219 -2.37 0.59 -26.55
N ILE A 220 -1.48 0.84 -25.59
CA ILE A 220 -1.82 1.05 -24.19
C ILE A 220 -2.21 2.51 -23.99
N LYS A 221 -3.51 2.76 -23.83
CA LYS A 221 -4.08 4.10 -23.71
C LYS A 221 -4.36 4.48 -22.26
N ILE A 222 -4.30 5.77 -21.97
CA ILE A 222 -4.73 6.34 -20.70
C ILE A 222 -6.26 6.26 -20.62
N PRO A 223 -6.84 5.75 -19.52
CA PRO A 223 -8.30 5.76 -19.31
C PRO A 223 -8.89 7.18 -19.32
N GLU A 224 -10.12 7.33 -19.83
CA GLU A 224 -10.78 8.65 -19.97
C GLU A 224 -11.09 9.33 -18.63
N ASP A 225 -11.23 8.54 -17.56
CA ASP A 225 -11.51 8.99 -16.20
C ASP A 225 -10.25 9.39 -15.42
N ARG A 226 -9.06 9.26 -16.03
CA ARG A 226 -7.77 9.60 -15.41
C ARG A 226 -7.22 10.89 -15.97
N GLN A 227 -6.71 11.72 -15.08
CA GLN A 227 -6.01 12.96 -15.42
C GLN A 227 -4.59 12.94 -14.90
N GLN A 228 -3.71 13.66 -15.60
CA GLN A 228 -2.33 13.78 -15.17
C GLN A 228 -2.22 14.73 -13.98
N GLU A 229 -1.74 14.23 -12.85
CA GLU A 229 -1.68 14.95 -11.58
C GLU A 229 -0.58 14.39 -10.68
N ALA A 230 -0.08 15.19 -9.74
CA ALA A 230 0.74 14.66 -8.66
C ALA A 230 -0.19 13.94 -7.68
N ALA A 231 -0.31 12.61 -7.80
CA ALA A 231 -1.31 11.88 -7.03
C ALA A 231 -0.98 11.92 -5.53
N ALA A 232 -1.98 12.28 -4.72
CA ALA A 232 -1.85 12.44 -3.28
C ALA A 232 -1.74 11.09 -2.57
N LEU A 233 -0.76 10.94 -1.68
CA LEU A 233 -0.68 9.80 -0.76
C LEU A 233 -1.82 9.89 0.26
N LEU A 234 -2.62 8.82 0.37
CA LEU A 234 -3.76 8.74 1.30
C LEU A 234 -4.72 9.94 1.20
N SER A 235 -4.92 10.44 -0.03
CA SER A 235 -5.76 11.59 -0.33
C SER A 235 -5.33 12.90 0.37
N ASN A 236 -4.08 12.98 0.82
CA ASN A 236 -3.53 14.17 1.45
C ASN A 236 -2.62 14.94 0.47
N SER A 237 -3.02 16.17 0.13
CA SER A 237 -2.34 17.01 -0.87
C SER A 237 -0.96 17.54 -0.43
N ASN A 238 -0.53 17.26 0.80
CA ASN A 238 0.81 17.61 1.29
C ASN A 238 1.86 16.54 0.98
N TYR A 239 1.44 15.40 0.40
CA TYR A 239 2.33 14.28 0.12
C TYR A 239 2.10 13.75 -1.29
N TRP A 240 3.10 13.87 -2.16
CA TRP A 240 3.06 13.25 -3.48
C TRP A 240 3.45 11.78 -3.37
N LYS A 241 2.47 10.90 -3.61
CA LYS A 241 2.64 9.44 -3.56
C LYS A 241 3.83 9.00 -4.42
N THR A 242 4.78 8.39 -3.76
CA THR A 242 6.00 7.85 -4.35
C THR A 242 6.17 6.42 -3.85
N LEU A 243 6.37 5.48 -4.74
CA LEU A 243 6.62 4.08 -4.37
C LEU A 243 8.13 3.84 -4.41
N ALA A 244 8.68 3.26 -3.34
CA ALA A 244 10.06 2.81 -3.32
C ALA A 244 10.07 1.30 -3.11
N TYR A 245 10.75 0.55 -3.97
CA TYR A 245 10.84 -0.90 -3.80
C TYR A 245 12.12 -1.46 -4.35
N CYS A 246 12.57 -2.57 -3.78
CA CYS A 246 13.81 -3.23 -4.17
C CYS A 246 13.69 -4.74 -4.04
N ARG A 247 14.66 -5.42 -4.65
CA ARG A 247 14.89 -6.85 -4.45
C ARG A 247 16.22 -7.04 -3.74
N ILE A 248 16.20 -7.76 -2.64
CA ILE A 248 17.37 -8.05 -1.81
C ILE A 248 17.68 -9.54 -1.92
N ASP A 249 18.94 -9.88 -2.15
CA ASP A 249 19.46 -11.25 -2.08
C ASP A 249 20.13 -11.44 -0.72
N ILE A 250 19.48 -12.23 0.15
CA ILE A 250 19.97 -12.51 1.50
C ILE A 250 21.32 -13.24 1.45
N SER A 251 21.49 -14.17 0.51
CA SER A 251 22.66 -15.05 0.47
C SER A 251 23.95 -14.32 0.11
N ASN A 252 23.84 -13.24 -0.67
CA ASN A 252 24.98 -12.41 -1.06
C ASN A 252 25.04 -11.08 -0.29
N SER A 253 24.08 -10.84 0.63
CA SER A 253 23.89 -9.55 1.31
C SER A 253 23.89 -8.37 0.32
N THR A 254 23.11 -8.49 -0.76
CA THR A 254 23.04 -7.44 -1.80
C THR A 254 21.65 -6.92 -2.07
N ILE A 255 21.54 -5.63 -2.35
CA ILE A 255 20.37 -5.05 -3.03
C ILE A 255 20.62 -5.16 -4.53
N ASP A 256 19.87 -6.04 -5.19
CA ASP A 256 20.05 -6.39 -6.60
C ASP A 256 19.48 -5.34 -7.56
N THR A 257 18.38 -4.71 -7.17
CA THR A 257 17.75 -3.65 -7.96
C THR A 257 16.86 -2.78 -7.12
N ARG A 258 16.74 -1.51 -7.51
CA ARG A 258 16.00 -0.47 -6.82
C ARG A 258 15.10 0.28 -7.79
N TYR A 259 13.94 0.69 -7.29
CA TYR A 259 12.94 1.43 -8.04
C TYR A 259 12.34 2.54 -7.18
N ILE A 260 12.23 3.72 -7.79
CA ILE A 260 11.41 4.82 -7.31
C ILE A 260 10.36 5.12 -8.38
N GLN A 261 9.09 5.20 -7.99
CA GLN A 261 7.99 5.50 -8.90
C GLN A 261 7.09 6.61 -8.35
N LYS A 262 7.14 7.79 -8.96
CA LYS A 262 6.24 8.91 -8.63
C LYS A 262 4.93 8.76 -9.37
N ASP A 263 3.81 8.84 -8.66
CA ASP A 263 2.48 8.64 -9.23
C ASP A 263 2.00 9.90 -9.94
N LEU A 264 1.92 9.85 -11.28
CA LEU A 264 1.45 10.96 -12.11
C LEU A 264 -0.07 10.87 -12.41
N GLY A 265 -0.81 10.04 -11.68
CA GLY A 265 -2.24 9.78 -11.85
C GLY A 265 -2.58 8.90 -13.06
N THR A 266 -1.91 9.14 -14.19
CA THR A 266 -2.06 8.42 -15.47
C THR A 266 -0.96 7.40 -15.72
N MET A 267 0.19 7.55 -15.07
CA MET A 267 1.39 6.74 -15.25
C MET A 267 2.33 6.91 -14.05
N TYR A 268 3.39 6.11 -14.00
CA TYR A 268 4.48 6.30 -13.03
C TYR A 268 5.72 6.87 -13.72
N GLU A 269 6.24 7.98 -13.20
CA GLU A 269 7.62 8.39 -13.50
C GLU A 269 8.58 7.47 -12.74
N THR A 270 9.41 6.72 -13.45
CA THR A 270 10.23 5.65 -12.86
C THR A 270 11.71 6.00 -12.92
N ILE A 271 12.39 5.89 -11.78
CA ILE A 271 13.85 5.91 -11.65
C ILE A 271 14.27 4.51 -11.19
N THR A 272 15.21 3.88 -11.88
CA THR A 272 15.70 2.53 -11.56
C THR A 272 17.11 2.30 -12.05
N ASP A 273 17.84 1.45 -11.33
CA ASP A 273 19.13 0.87 -11.73
C ASP A 273 18.99 -0.55 -12.34
N ASP A 274 17.76 -1.02 -12.61
CA ASP A 274 17.52 -2.30 -13.27
C ASP A 274 17.85 -2.24 -14.77
N ILE A 275 19.04 -2.71 -15.12
CA ILE A 275 19.48 -2.78 -16.52
C ILE A 275 18.56 -3.67 -17.37
N SER A 276 17.88 -4.66 -16.77
CA SER A 276 17.04 -5.61 -17.51
C SER A 276 15.82 -4.94 -18.18
N CYS A 277 15.48 -3.71 -17.78
CA CYS A 277 14.47 -2.88 -18.45
C CYS A 277 14.95 -2.32 -19.79
N PHE A 278 16.26 -2.26 -20.04
CA PHE A 278 16.87 -1.49 -21.12
C PHE A 278 17.61 -2.35 -22.16
N ILE A 279 17.85 -3.62 -21.84
CA ILE A 279 18.54 -4.58 -22.71
C ILE A 279 17.58 -5.51 -23.44
N ASN A 280 17.99 -5.96 -24.62
CA ASN A 280 17.32 -7.04 -25.34
C ASN A 280 17.75 -8.42 -24.79
N PHE A 281 17.24 -9.50 -25.39
CA PHE A 281 17.60 -10.87 -24.99
C PHE A 281 19.08 -11.22 -25.20
N ALA A 282 19.75 -10.56 -26.15
CA ALA A 282 21.18 -10.72 -26.38
C ALA A 282 22.05 -9.89 -25.42
N GLY A 283 21.45 -9.09 -24.54
CA GLY A 283 22.15 -8.19 -23.63
C GLY A 283 22.49 -6.82 -24.21
N ASP A 284 22.07 -6.51 -25.44
CA ASP A 284 22.37 -5.23 -26.07
C ASP A 284 21.43 -4.14 -25.56
N ILE A 285 22.00 -2.99 -25.21
CA ILE A 285 21.27 -1.76 -24.90
C ILE A 285 21.21 -0.87 -26.13
N LYS A 286 20.02 -0.37 -26.48
CA LYS A 286 19.90 0.64 -27.53
C LYS A 286 20.51 1.97 -27.08
N PRO A 287 21.12 2.77 -27.98
CA PRO A 287 21.70 4.07 -27.62
C PRO A 287 20.72 5.02 -26.91
N GLU A 288 19.45 5.04 -27.35
CA GLU A 288 18.38 5.84 -26.74
C GLU A 288 18.09 5.46 -25.27
N TYR A 289 18.28 4.19 -24.90
CA TYR A 289 18.03 3.70 -23.54
C TYR A 289 19.26 3.79 -22.64
N LYS A 290 20.47 3.84 -23.22
CA LYS A 290 21.71 3.94 -22.46
C LYS A 290 21.76 5.19 -21.59
N ASN A 291 21.43 6.35 -22.16
CA ASN A 291 21.42 7.62 -21.41
C ASN A 291 20.36 7.63 -20.31
N ILE A 292 19.19 7.02 -20.56
CA ILE A 292 18.11 6.92 -19.57
C ILE A 292 18.55 6.05 -18.40
N TYR A 293 19.16 4.90 -18.69
CA TYR A 293 19.69 4.00 -17.67
C TYR A 293 20.81 4.65 -16.84
N GLU A 294 21.81 5.27 -17.49
CA GLU A 294 22.91 5.95 -16.80
C GLU A 294 22.43 7.10 -15.92
N LYS A 295 21.40 7.84 -16.37
CA LYS A 295 20.73 8.84 -15.54
C LYS A 295 19.99 8.19 -14.36
N GLY A 296 19.25 7.11 -14.58
CA GLY A 296 18.57 6.36 -13.52
C GLY A 296 19.51 5.86 -12.43
N VAL A 297 20.66 5.30 -12.80
CA VAL A 297 21.71 4.84 -11.87
C VAL A 297 22.25 5.98 -11.01
N LYS A 298 22.39 7.19 -11.57
CA LYS A 298 22.83 8.38 -10.82
C LYS A 298 21.71 8.93 -9.93
N ASP A 299 20.53 9.14 -10.48
CA ASP A 299 19.41 9.78 -9.80
C ASP A 299 18.90 8.94 -8.62
N ILE A 300 18.93 7.60 -8.71
CA ILE A 300 18.45 6.73 -7.65
C ILE A 300 19.30 6.79 -6.37
N VAL A 301 20.54 7.29 -6.47
CA VAL A 301 21.44 7.47 -5.32
C VAL A 301 20.86 8.48 -4.34
N ALA A 302 20.15 9.50 -4.80
CA ALA A 302 19.51 10.46 -3.90
C ALA A 302 18.55 9.79 -2.90
N TYR A 303 17.98 8.64 -3.28
CA TYR A 303 17.01 7.89 -2.49
C TYR A 303 17.63 6.80 -1.61
N SER A 304 18.96 6.76 -1.45
CA SER A 304 19.65 5.79 -0.57
C SER A 304 19.01 5.67 0.82
N PRO A 305 18.61 6.77 1.50
CA PRO A 305 17.86 6.73 2.76
C PRO A 305 16.65 5.78 2.80
N LEU A 306 15.84 5.75 1.74
CA LEU A 306 14.66 4.89 1.67
C LEU A 306 15.04 3.41 1.51
N PHE A 307 16.14 3.12 0.81
CA PHE A 307 16.62 1.76 0.61
C PHE A 307 17.42 1.25 1.81
N GLU A 308 18.06 2.12 2.58
CA GLU A 308 18.62 1.79 3.89
C GLU A 308 17.50 1.46 4.87
N LEU A 309 16.42 2.26 4.93
CA LEU A 309 15.23 1.88 5.69
C LEU A 309 14.68 0.52 5.23
N ALA A 310 14.64 0.26 3.92
CA ALA A 310 14.18 -1.01 3.37
C ALA A 310 14.98 -2.22 3.90
N THR A 311 16.31 -2.11 4.05
CA THR A 311 17.12 -3.20 4.61
C THR A 311 16.88 -3.36 6.10
N LYS A 312 16.74 -2.25 6.83
CA LYS A 312 16.42 -2.30 8.26
C LYS A 312 15.04 -2.87 8.51
N CYS A 313 14.05 -2.65 7.64
CA CYS A 313 12.71 -3.22 7.76
C CYS A 313 12.64 -4.73 7.54
N LEU A 314 13.71 -5.40 7.07
CA LEU A 314 13.75 -6.87 6.96
C LEU A 314 13.57 -7.57 8.32
N TYR A 315 13.82 -6.86 9.41
CA TYR A 315 13.72 -7.35 10.79
C TYR A 315 12.36 -7.10 11.45
N LEU A 316 11.37 -6.56 10.71
CA LEU A 316 10.02 -6.35 11.22
C LEU A 316 9.34 -7.64 11.73
N PRO A 317 9.42 -8.80 11.03
CA PRO A 317 8.87 -10.05 11.55
C PRO A 317 9.48 -10.45 12.90
N PHE A 318 10.82 -10.37 13.01
CA PHE A 318 11.52 -10.64 14.27
C PHE A 318 11.08 -9.69 15.39
N TYR A 319 10.91 -8.39 15.09
CA TYR A 319 10.40 -7.42 16.06
C TYR A 319 9.00 -7.78 16.57
N PHE A 320 8.10 -8.21 15.70
CA PHE A 320 6.77 -8.66 16.09
C PHE A 320 6.82 -9.92 16.96
N ASP A 321 7.62 -10.92 16.58
CA ASP A 321 7.79 -12.14 17.36
C ASP A 321 8.42 -11.88 18.73
N HIS A 322 9.39 -10.96 18.79
CA HIS A 322 10.03 -10.56 20.05
C HIS A 322 9.03 -9.93 21.04
N PHE A 323 8.04 -9.20 20.53
CA PHE A 323 6.98 -8.57 21.33
C PHE A 323 5.61 -9.24 21.15
N GLU A 324 5.56 -10.53 20.84
CA GLU A 324 4.32 -11.28 20.58
C GLU A 324 3.29 -11.09 21.70
N ASN A 325 3.74 -11.09 22.96
CA ASN A 325 2.89 -10.91 24.13
C ASN A 325 2.29 -9.49 24.30
N LYS A 326 2.65 -8.54 23.43
CA LYS A 326 2.12 -7.17 23.37
C LYS A 326 1.23 -6.91 22.16
N ILE A 327 1.10 -7.89 21.27
CA ILE A 327 0.25 -7.76 20.09
C ILE A 327 -1.22 -7.83 20.52
N SER A 328 -2.03 -6.91 20.00
CA SER A 328 -3.48 -7.02 20.03
C SER A 328 -4.01 -7.34 18.64
N GLU A 329 -5.05 -8.16 18.56
CA GLU A 329 -5.69 -8.51 17.30
C GLU A 329 -6.93 -7.65 17.04
N GLU A 330 -7.07 -7.16 15.81
CA GLU A 330 -8.26 -6.48 15.32
C GLU A 330 -8.88 -7.23 14.13
N GLU A 331 -10.19 -7.42 14.13
CA GLU A 331 -10.90 -8.03 13.00
C GLU A 331 -11.46 -6.96 12.06
N HIS A 332 -10.89 -6.85 10.86
CA HIS A 332 -11.28 -5.88 9.85
C HIS A 332 -12.22 -6.53 8.83
N PRO A 333 -13.49 -6.09 8.70
CA PRO A 333 -14.41 -6.65 7.71
C PRO A 333 -13.99 -6.25 6.29
N THR A 334 -13.88 -7.23 5.41
CA THR A 334 -13.50 -6.99 4.01
C THR A 334 -14.63 -6.31 3.24
N ARG A 335 -14.29 -5.59 2.15
CA ARG A 335 -15.29 -5.04 1.22
C ARG A 335 -16.20 -6.14 0.67
N PHE A 336 -15.67 -7.36 0.50
CA PHE A 336 -16.41 -8.55 0.10
C PHE A 336 -17.55 -8.90 1.07
N SER A 337 -17.34 -8.74 2.38
CA SER A 337 -18.39 -8.98 3.38
C SER A 337 -19.50 -7.92 3.34
N ILE A 338 -19.13 -6.68 3.01
CA ILE A 338 -20.03 -5.52 2.95
C ILE A 338 -20.87 -5.58 1.66
N SER A 339 -20.25 -5.93 0.53
CA SER A 339 -20.90 -6.04 -0.78
C SER A 339 -21.96 -7.14 -0.82
N GLN A 340 -21.81 -8.23 -0.06
CA GLN A 340 -22.87 -9.23 0.08
C GLN A 340 -24.11 -8.74 0.82
N LYS A 341 -23.98 -7.77 1.75
CA LYS A 341 -25.12 -7.21 2.50
C LYS A 341 -25.96 -6.24 1.67
N LYS A 342 -25.36 -5.58 0.68
CA LYS A 342 -26.04 -4.76 -0.32
C LYS A 342 -26.19 -5.59 -1.58
N SER A 343 -27.32 -6.29 -1.73
CA SER A 343 -27.64 -7.08 -2.94
C SER A 343 -27.34 -6.32 -4.24
N PHE A 344 -26.12 -6.48 -4.76
CA PHE A 344 -25.65 -5.96 -6.05
C PHE A 344 -24.94 -7.04 -6.87
N PHE A 345 -25.09 -8.31 -6.52
CA PHE A 345 -24.70 -9.39 -7.42
C PHE A 345 -25.79 -9.57 -8.48
N HIS A 346 -25.64 -8.76 -9.51
CA HIS A 346 -26.24 -8.89 -10.82
C HIS A 346 -26.39 -10.35 -11.25
N LYS A 347 -27.50 -10.61 -11.94
CA LYS A 347 -27.82 -11.79 -12.77
C LYS A 347 -26.73 -12.20 -13.79
N ASP A 348 -25.59 -11.52 -13.84
CA ASP A 348 -24.62 -11.57 -14.94
C ASP A 348 -23.35 -12.39 -14.64
N ASN A 349 -23.16 -12.92 -13.42
CA ASN A 349 -22.02 -13.77 -13.10
C ASN A 349 -22.45 -15.19 -12.69
N PRO A 350 -22.57 -16.14 -13.64
CA PRO A 350 -23.10 -17.49 -13.37
C PRO A 350 -22.12 -18.41 -12.64
N ILE A 351 -20.85 -18.01 -12.47
CA ILE A 351 -19.82 -18.86 -11.85
C ILE A 351 -19.71 -18.54 -10.36
N PRO A 352 -19.89 -19.53 -9.46
CA PRO A 352 -19.73 -19.31 -8.03
C PRO A 352 -18.26 -19.06 -7.70
N ILE A 353 -18.03 -18.10 -6.81
CA ILE A 353 -16.69 -17.85 -6.26
C ILE A 353 -16.25 -19.10 -5.45
N PRO A 354 -15.03 -19.63 -5.65
CA PRO A 354 -14.48 -20.71 -4.83
C PRO A 354 -14.40 -20.32 -3.35
N LYS A 355 -14.37 -21.31 -2.44
CA LYS A 355 -14.53 -21.05 -0.99
C LYS A 355 -13.34 -20.29 -0.41
N GLU A 356 -12.15 -20.63 -0.88
CA GLU A 356 -10.85 -20.07 -0.51
C GLU A 356 -10.77 -18.55 -0.74
N TYR A 357 -11.48 -18.01 -1.74
CA TYR A 357 -11.50 -16.55 -2.00
C TYR A 357 -12.62 -15.80 -1.26
N LYS A 358 -13.48 -16.49 -0.49
CA LYS A 358 -14.60 -15.89 0.25
C LYS A 358 -14.17 -15.41 1.65
N ILE A 359 -13.18 -14.53 1.69
CA ILE A 359 -12.65 -13.98 2.94
C ILE A 359 -13.54 -12.80 3.38
N LYS A 360 -14.18 -12.93 4.55
CA LYS A 360 -15.16 -11.94 5.07
C LYS A 360 -14.55 -10.95 6.06
N SER A 361 -13.50 -11.35 6.75
CA SER A 361 -12.70 -10.47 7.60
C SER A 361 -11.25 -10.88 7.48
N ARG A 362 -10.36 -9.95 7.82
CA ARG A 362 -8.94 -10.21 8.01
C ARG A 362 -8.55 -9.78 9.41
N THR A 363 -7.75 -10.62 10.06
CA THR A 363 -7.08 -10.27 11.31
C THR A 363 -5.95 -9.29 11.01
N VAL A 364 -5.88 -8.24 11.81
CA VAL A 364 -4.81 -7.24 11.78
C VAL A 364 -4.09 -7.30 13.12
N TYR A 365 -2.79 -7.55 13.10
CA TYR A 365 -1.94 -7.65 14.29
C TYR A 365 -1.37 -6.28 14.62
N CYS A 366 -1.82 -5.70 15.74
CA CYS A 366 -1.44 -4.37 16.16
C CYS A 366 -0.40 -4.42 17.28
N LEU A 367 0.78 -3.84 17.03
CA LEU A 367 1.83 -3.65 18.03
C LEU A 367 2.08 -2.15 18.26
N ASN A 368 1.48 -1.63 19.32
CA ASN A 368 1.70 -0.27 19.79
C ASN A 368 2.05 -0.27 21.28
N ARG A 369 3.32 -0.03 21.61
CA ARG A 369 3.78 -0.01 23.01
C ARG A 369 3.68 1.38 23.67
N ASP A 370 3.18 2.39 22.94
CA ASP A 370 3.01 3.78 23.42
C ASP A 370 4.28 4.34 24.11
N LEU A 371 5.45 4.18 23.45
CA LEU A 371 6.72 4.72 23.96
C LEU A 371 6.98 6.14 23.42
N ASP A 372 7.68 6.94 24.23
CA ASP A 372 8.15 8.27 23.83
C ASP A 372 9.51 8.20 23.12
N PRO A 373 9.77 9.09 22.13
CA PRO A 373 11.08 9.28 21.52
C PRO A 373 12.21 9.47 22.50
N LYS A 374 13.21 8.57 22.42
CA LYS A 374 14.50 8.76 23.10
C LYS A 374 15.35 9.83 22.43
N SER A 375 15.13 10.13 21.16
CA SER A 375 15.92 11.10 20.39
C SER A 375 15.11 11.74 19.26
N ASP A 376 15.41 13.01 18.95
CA ASP A 376 14.78 13.76 17.86
C ASP A 376 15.36 13.42 16.47
N ILE A 377 16.50 12.72 16.45
CA ILE A 377 17.14 12.19 15.25
C ILE A 377 17.62 10.77 15.58
N ILE A 378 17.29 9.80 14.72
CA ILE A 378 17.86 8.45 14.78
C ILE A 378 18.86 8.27 13.65
N TYR A 379 20.07 7.87 14.03
CA TYR A 379 21.13 7.52 13.10
C TYR A 379 21.18 6.01 12.91
N PHE A 380 21.09 5.57 11.67
CA PHE A 380 21.27 4.15 11.36
C PHE A 380 22.75 3.88 11.10
N GLY A 381 23.27 2.84 11.73
CA GLY A 381 24.59 2.32 11.41
C GLY A 381 24.66 1.76 9.99
N GLU A 382 25.87 1.40 9.54
CA GLU A 382 26.07 0.78 8.24
C GLU A 382 25.16 -0.44 8.07
N SER A 383 24.59 -0.61 6.87
CA SER A 383 23.83 -1.80 6.50
C SER A 383 24.78 -2.92 6.08
N GLU A 384 24.54 -4.15 6.55
CA GLU A 384 25.27 -5.33 6.03
C GLU A 384 25.02 -5.54 4.52
N PHE A 385 23.87 -5.08 4.03
CA PHE A 385 23.50 -5.18 2.63
C PHE A 385 24.14 -4.08 1.79
N LYS A 386 24.81 -4.47 0.70
CA LYS A 386 25.46 -3.56 -0.24
C LYS A 386 24.70 -3.49 -1.56
N ILE A 387 24.76 -2.34 -2.23
CA ILE A 387 24.19 -2.22 -3.58
C ILE A 387 25.03 -3.06 -4.54
N GLU A 388 24.40 -3.96 -5.29
CA GLU A 388 25.06 -4.73 -6.34
C GLU A 388 25.41 -3.83 -7.53
N ARG A 389 26.69 -3.73 -7.85
CA ARG A 389 27.20 -2.88 -8.95
C ARG A 389 28.12 -3.61 -9.92
N ASN A 390 28.57 -4.82 -9.56
CA ASN A 390 29.64 -5.51 -10.29
C ASN A 390 29.14 -6.26 -11.52
N GLY A 391 27.83 -6.30 -11.75
CA GLY A 391 27.25 -7.02 -12.87
C GLY A 391 25.73 -7.03 -12.83
N TYR A 392 25.15 -7.91 -13.63
CA TYR A 392 23.72 -8.17 -13.63
C TYR A 392 23.44 -9.61 -14.01
N TRP A 393 22.27 -10.10 -13.60
CA TRP A 393 21.78 -11.40 -14.03
C TRP A 393 21.24 -11.33 -15.46
N MET A 394 21.88 -12.07 -16.37
CA MET A 394 21.41 -12.28 -17.72
C MET A 394 20.67 -13.62 -17.83
N ARG A 395 19.55 -13.60 -18.54
CA ARG A 395 18.80 -14.83 -18.84
C ARG A 395 19.49 -15.58 -19.96
N ILE A 396 19.60 -16.89 -19.79
CA ILE A 396 20.01 -17.82 -20.85
C ILE A 396 18.92 -18.89 -20.99
N ASN A 397 19.06 -19.79 -21.96
CA ASN A 397 18.10 -20.89 -22.08
C ASN A 397 18.09 -21.75 -20.81
N TYR A 398 16.91 -22.23 -20.41
CA TYR A 398 16.72 -22.96 -19.16
C TYR A 398 17.58 -24.23 -19.03
N ASP A 399 17.81 -24.91 -20.16
CA ASP A 399 18.68 -26.07 -20.27
C ASP A 399 20.18 -25.73 -20.28
N ALA A 400 20.53 -24.46 -20.54
CA ALA A 400 21.90 -24.00 -20.51
C ALA A 400 22.41 -23.77 -19.07
N VAL A 401 23.68 -24.09 -18.86
CA VAL A 401 24.41 -23.85 -17.61
C VAL A 401 25.18 -22.55 -17.74
N GLY A 402 24.85 -21.56 -16.91
CA GLY A 402 25.59 -20.34 -16.70
C GLY A 402 26.38 -20.37 -15.40
N LYS A 403 26.87 -19.21 -14.99
CA LYS A 403 27.62 -19.02 -13.74
C LYS A 403 26.91 -18.07 -12.80
N ASP A 404 26.93 -18.33 -11.50
CA ASP A 404 26.42 -17.39 -10.48
C ASP A 404 27.43 -16.27 -10.16
N LYS A 405 27.09 -15.38 -9.21
CA LYS A 405 27.97 -14.30 -8.74
C LYS A 405 29.32 -14.79 -8.20
N ASN A 406 29.38 -16.03 -7.74
CA ASN A 406 30.55 -16.69 -7.16
C ASN A 406 31.26 -17.63 -8.15
N GLY A 407 30.80 -17.68 -9.40
CA GLY A 407 31.33 -18.55 -10.45
C GLY A 407 30.83 -20.00 -10.43
N ASN A 408 29.92 -20.37 -9.53
CA ASN A 408 29.32 -21.71 -9.49
C ASN A 408 28.33 -21.92 -10.63
N ALA A 409 28.16 -23.18 -11.05
CA ALA A 409 27.23 -23.53 -12.11
C ALA A 409 25.77 -23.32 -11.70
N ILE A 410 24.99 -22.64 -12.54
CA ILE A 410 23.56 -22.42 -12.33
C ILE A 410 22.78 -22.54 -13.65
N HIS A 411 21.59 -23.11 -13.63
CA HIS A 411 20.78 -23.32 -14.83
C HIS A 411 19.90 -22.11 -15.16
N GLY A 412 19.75 -21.79 -16.45
CA GLY A 412 18.79 -20.80 -16.95
C GLY A 412 19.16 -19.32 -16.74
N LYS A 413 20.27 -19.03 -16.06
CA LYS A 413 20.81 -17.68 -15.91
C LYS A 413 22.33 -17.68 -15.82
N THR A 414 22.94 -16.53 -16.12
CA THR A 414 24.36 -16.30 -15.88
C THR A 414 24.58 -14.89 -15.35
N TRP A 415 25.50 -14.75 -14.41
CA TRP A 415 26.02 -13.48 -13.98
C TRP A 415 26.92 -12.90 -15.07
N VAL A 416 26.76 -11.62 -15.35
CA VAL A 416 27.57 -10.89 -16.34
C VAL A 416 28.26 -9.73 -15.63
N GLU A 417 29.56 -9.86 -15.47
CA GLU A 417 30.41 -8.83 -14.86
C GLU A 417 30.43 -7.55 -15.70
N ARG A 418 30.49 -6.40 -15.02
CA ARG A 418 30.64 -5.09 -15.64
C ARG A 418 31.80 -4.35 -15.01
N THR A 419 32.69 -3.82 -15.84
CA THR A 419 33.72 -2.89 -15.40
C THR A 419 33.06 -1.57 -15.01
N LEU A 420 33.13 -1.23 -13.72
CA LEU A 420 32.57 0.00 -13.17
C LEU A 420 33.24 1.22 -13.83
N THR A 421 32.43 2.13 -14.37
CA THR A 421 32.85 3.54 -14.55
C THR A 421 32.49 4.27 -13.27
N TRP A 422 33.51 4.39 -12.39
CA TRP A 422 33.53 4.98 -11.06
C TRP A 422 32.39 5.95 -10.69
N TYR A 423 31.66 5.59 -9.64
CA TYR A 423 30.98 6.48 -8.71
C TYR A 423 31.06 5.79 -7.33
N GLU A 424 31.99 6.22 -6.50
CA GLU A 424 32.07 5.80 -5.09
C GLU A 424 31.10 6.70 -4.34
N ASN A 425 30.09 6.14 -3.67
CA ASN A 425 29.30 6.94 -2.74
C ASN A 425 29.99 6.82 -1.39
N ASP A 426 30.36 7.96 -0.83
CA ASP A 426 30.86 8.03 0.53
C ASP A 426 29.83 7.49 1.52
N LYS A 427 30.34 6.94 2.62
CA LYS A 427 29.55 6.41 3.73
C LYS A 427 28.53 7.44 4.19
N GLN A 428 27.26 7.06 4.27
CA GLN A 428 26.21 7.95 4.75
C GLN A 428 25.40 7.30 5.86
N THR A 429 24.99 8.14 6.79
CA THR A 429 24.21 7.79 7.96
C THR A 429 22.78 8.23 7.69
N LEU A 430 21.83 7.30 7.56
CA LEU A 430 20.41 7.65 7.53
C LEU A 430 20.06 8.44 8.79
N SER A 431 19.39 9.57 8.63
CA SER A 431 18.78 10.33 9.72
C SER A 431 17.27 10.33 9.54
N ALA A 432 16.54 9.76 10.50
CA ALA A 432 15.09 9.96 10.62
C ALA A 432 14.85 11.16 11.53
N ASN A 433 14.04 12.13 11.08
CA ASN A 433 13.71 13.31 11.86
C ASN A 433 12.35 13.13 12.57
N PHE A 434 12.28 13.53 13.83
CA PHE A 434 11.03 13.52 14.60
C PHE A 434 10.45 14.93 14.70
N ASN A 435 9.22 15.11 14.19
CA ASN A 435 8.51 16.37 14.29
C ASN A 435 7.74 16.46 15.62
N ASP A 436 8.41 17.02 16.62
CA ASP A 436 7.89 17.17 17.99
C ASP A 436 6.88 18.32 18.17
N SER A 437 6.63 19.10 17.12
CA SER A 437 5.70 20.24 17.10
C SER A 437 4.22 19.82 17.27
N ILE A 438 3.94 18.52 17.41
CA ILE A 438 2.62 17.97 17.76
C ILE A 438 2.66 17.25 19.13
N LYS A 439 3.49 17.71 20.09
CA LYS A 439 3.36 17.32 21.50
C LYS A 439 2.10 17.96 22.14
N LYS A 440 0.92 17.40 21.82
CA LYS A 440 -0.36 17.34 22.57
C LYS A 440 -1.57 17.17 21.64
N VAL A 441 -1.58 16.15 20.79
CA VAL A 441 -2.87 15.55 20.37
C VAL A 441 -2.72 14.06 20.48
N ILE A 442 -3.04 13.54 21.66
CA ILE A 442 -3.31 12.11 21.88
C ILE A 442 -4.26 11.68 20.75
N ILE A 443 -3.81 10.77 19.88
CA ILE A 443 -4.66 10.11 18.89
C ILE A 443 -5.57 9.16 19.69
N LYS A 444 -6.61 9.72 20.29
CA LYS A 444 -7.79 8.94 20.61
C LYS A 444 -8.54 8.82 19.29
N ASN A 445 -8.75 7.61 18.80
CA ASN A 445 -9.77 7.36 17.78
C ASN A 445 -11.10 7.95 18.31
N ASN A 446 -11.45 9.15 17.84
CA ASN A 446 -12.55 9.95 18.35
C ASN A 446 -13.79 9.78 17.48
N GLN A 447 -13.81 8.82 16.55
CA GLN A 447 -15.04 8.49 15.84
C GLN A 447 -16.10 8.04 16.86
N GLY A 448 -17.31 8.53 16.68
CA GLY A 448 -18.38 8.28 17.63
C GLY A 448 -19.66 9.02 17.27
N HIS A 449 -20.56 9.11 18.25
CA HIS A 449 -21.85 9.74 18.10
C HIS A 449 -22.00 10.91 19.08
N ILE A 450 -22.54 12.03 18.59
CA ILE A 450 -23.16 13.04 19.44
C ILE A 450 -24.61 12.65 19.66
N TYR A 451 -25.07 12.67 20.90
CA TYR A 451 -26.47 12.45 21.24
C TYR A 451 -27.10 13.71 21.84
N LEU A 452 -28.39 13.84 21.59
CA LEU A 452 -29.29 14.76 22.26
C LEU A 452 -30.29 13.91 23.04
N MET A 453 -30.27 13.99 24.37
CA MET A 453 -31.13 13.20 25.25
C MET A 453 -32.06 14.10 26.07
N ARG A 454 -33.26 13.59 26.36
CA ARG A 454 -34.20 14.21 27.29
C ARG A 454 -34.52 13.28 28.44
N ASN A 455 -34.86 13.86 29.58
CA ASN A 455 -35.38 13.16 30.75
C ASN A 455 -36.75 13.74 31.06
N ALA A 456 -37.78 12.91 31.24
CA ALA A 456 -39.14 13.41 31.43
C ALA A 456 -39.33 14.18 32.76
N SER A 457 -38.42 13.99 33.73
CA SER A 457 -38.41 14.76 34.98
C SER A 457 -37.79 16.16 34.86
N HIS A 458 -37.16 16.49 33.73
CA HIS A 458 -36.64 17.84 33.49
C HIS A 458 -37.73 18.76 32.91
N GLN A 459 -37.57 20.07 33.10
CA GLN A 459 -38.46 21.05 32.46
C GLN A 459 -38.37 20.96 30.94
N ILE A 460 -39.40 21.47 30.25
CA ILE A 460 -39.42 21.54 28.80
C ILE A 460 -38.17 22.25 28.27
N ASP A 461 -37.69 21.80 27.12
CA ASP A 461 -36.50 22.30 26.42
C ASP A 461 -35.17 22.17 27.19
N ILE A 462 -35.12 21.30 28.20
CA ILE A 462 -33.87 20.91 28.84
C ILE A 462 -33.36 19.60 28.24
N PHE A 463 -32.24 19.71 27.54
CA PHE A 463 -31.58 18.57 26.91
C PHE A 463 -30.19 18.32 27.47
N LYS A 464 -29.81 17.05 27.52
CA LYS A 464 -28.42 16.64 27.71
C LYS A 464 -27.79 16.42 26.34
N ILE A 465 -26.67 17.09 26.09
CA ILE A 465 -25.89 16.93 24.86
C ILE A 465 -24.55 16.32 25.24
N GLY A 466 -24.20 15.19 24.66
CA GLY A 466 -22.87 14.60 24.90
C GLY A 466 -22.47 13.58 23.85
N LEU A 467 -21.31 12.96 24.05
CA LEU A 467 -20.74 11.99 23.12
C LEU A 467 -20.73 10.54 23.62
N THR A 468 -20.62 9.60 22.68
CA THR A 468 -20.30 8.19 22.92
C THR A 468 -19.48 7.63 21.76
N LYS A 469 -18.51 6.76 22.02
CA LYS A 469 -17.70 6.09 20.97
C LYS A 469 -18.34 4.83 20.41
N PHE A 470 -19.46 4.40 20.99
CA PHE A 470 -20.14 3.15 20.65
C PHE A 470 -21.62 3.43 20.39
N ASN A 471 -22.52 3.05 21.31
CA ASN A 471 -23.97 3.13 21.11
C ASN A 471 -24.67 4.12 22.06
N SER A 472 -25.43 5.08 21.52
CA SER A 472 -26.15 6.11 22.31
C SER A 472 -27.26 5.53 23.19
N LYS A 473 -27.92 4.45 22.76
CA LYS A 473 -28.98 3.78 23.55
C LYS A 473 -28.41 3.10 24.78
N GLU A 474 -27.23 2.48 24.67
CA GLU A 474 -26.55 1.88 25.82
C GLU A 474 -26.05 2.96 26.80
N ARG A 475 -25.57 4.10 26.28
CA ARG A 475 -25.19 5.25 27.11
C ARG A 475 -26.39 5.82 27.87
N ALA A 476 -27.55 5.95 27.22
CA ALA A 476 -28.79 6.39 27.85
C ALA A 476 -29.22 5.43 28.98
N ARG A 477 -29.11 4.10 28.73
CA ARG A 477 -29.40 3.07 29.74
C ARG A 477 -28.47 3.18 30.96
N LYS A 478 -27.16 3.35 30.73
CA LYS A 478 -26.16 3.53 31.81
C LYS A 478 -26.44 4.80 32.64
N LEU A 479 -26.75 5.92 31.99
CA LEU A 479 -27.08 7.18 32.68
C LEU A 479 -28.39 7.08 33.49
N SER A 480 -29.36 6.34 32.97
CA SER A 480 -30.64 6.09 33.65
C SER A 480 -30.53 5.12 34.84
N ALA A 481 -29.44 4.35 34.92
CA ALA A 481 -29.19 3.40 35.99
C ALA A 481 -28.46 4.01 37.21
N THR A 482 -27.98 5.25 37.10
CA THR A 482 -27.29 5.95 38.19
C THR A 482 -28.30 6.54 39.17
N THR A 483 -28.05 6.41 40.47
CA THR A 483 -28.90 6.89 41.58
C THR A 483 -29.20 8.40 41.59
N GLY A 484 -28.54 9.18 40.73
CA GLY A 484 -28.71 10.63 40.60
C GLY A 484 -29.69 11.10 39.52
N SER A 485 -30.40 10.20 38.82
CA SER A 485 -31.41 10.57 37.82
C SER A 485 -32.82 10.12 38.24
N PRO A 486 -33.80 11.04 38.32
CA PRO A 486 -35.15 10.71 38.80
C PRO A 486 -36.01 9.89 37.82
N ASP A 487 -35.67 9.87 36.52
CA ASP A 487 -36.38 9.09 35.49
C ASP A 487 -35.41 8.70 34.34
N LYS A 488 -35.87 7.96 33.34
CA LYS A 488 -35.04 7.44 32.25
C LYS A 488 -34.70 8.54 31.23
N PHE A 489 -33.45 8.53 30.78
CA PHE A 489 -33.02 9.28 29.61
C PHE A 489 -33.46 8.58 28.33
N LEU A 490 -34.07 9.33 27.42
CA LEU A 490 -34.41 8.90 26.08
C LEU A 490 -33.56 9.68 25.07
N VAL A 491 -32.97 8.96 24.11
CA VAL A 491 -32.27 9.56 22.98
C VAL A 491 -33.30 10.20 22.07
N ALA A 492 -33.29 11.54 22.00
CA ALA A 492 -34.15 12.30 21.10
C ALA A 492 -33.56 12.30 19.67
N ASN A 493 -32.24 12.42 19.54
CA ASN A 493 -31.55 12.24 18.28
C ASN A 493 -30.06 11.87 18.46
N GLU A 494 -29.44 11.33 17.42
CA GLU A 494 -28.01 11.03 17.37
C GLU A 494 -27.38 11.32 16.01
N TRP A 495 -26.10 11.71 16.01
CA TRP A 495 -25.32 12.02 14.81
C TRP A 495 -23.97 11.32 14.87
N PHE A 496 -23.60 10.63 13.79
CA PHE A 496 -22.25 10.10 13.63
C PHE A 496 -21.27 11.20 13.25
N VAL A 497 -20.08 11.19 13.83
CA VAL A 497 -19.04 12.19 13.59
C VAL A 497 -17.65 11.60 13.66
N ASN A 498 -16.77 12.07 12.78
CA ASN A 498 -15.40 11.58 12.63
C ASN A 498 -14.50 11.92 13.84
N ASP A 499 -14.80 13.03 14.53
CA ASP A 499 -14.21 13.38 15.82
C ASP A 499 -15.30 13.89 16.78
N CYS A 500 -15.88 12.98 17.57
CA CYS A 500 -16.94 13.27 18.52
C CYS A 500 -16.47 14.12 19.69
N VAL A 501 -15.18 14.11 20.02
CA VAL A 501 -14.62 14.93 21.12
C VAL A 501 -14.51 16.39 20.67
N LEU A 502 -14.01 16.61 19.46
CA LEU A 502 -13.96 17.94 18.85
C LEU A 502 -15.37 18.50 18.64
N ALA A 503 -16.27 17.70 18.08
CA ALA A 503 -17.65 18.12 17.83
C ALA A 503 -18.39 18.47 19.12
N GLU A 504 -18.29 17.64 20.16
CA GLU A 504 -18.92 17.92 21.47
C GLU A 504 -18.41 19.24 22.04
N LYS A 505 -17.09 19.46 22.02
CA LYS A 505 -16.47 20.69 22.52
C LYS A 505 -16.98 21.93 21.78
N MET A 506 -17.06 21.86 20.44
CA MET A 506 -17.58 22.96 19.62
C MET A 506 -19.06 23.22 19.89
N ILE A 507 -19.87 22.17 20.05
CA ILE A 507 -21.30 22.29 20.35
C ILE A 507 -21.51 22.92 21.72
N HIS A 508 -20.81 22.44 22.75
CA HIS A 508 -20.90 22.99 24.10
C HIS A 508 -20.49 24.45 24.14
N HIS A 509 -19.45 24.83 23.38
CA HIS A 509 -19.03 26.23 23.28
C HIS A 509 -20.09 27.10 22.59
N LYS A 510 -20.64 26.66 21.44
CA LYS A 510 -21.66 27.43 20.70
C LYS A 510 -22.99 27.54 21.45
N LEU A 511 -23.31 26.55 22.28
CA LEU A 511 -24.52 26.54 23.12
C LEU A 511 -24.27 26.98 24.57
N ASP A 512 -23.09 27.50 24.91
CA ASP A 512 -22.72 27.80 26.29
C ASP A 512 -23.67 28.81 26.96
N VAL A 513 -24.20 29.76 26.19
CA VAL A 513 -25.21 30.73 26.65
C VAL A 513 -26.54 30.08 27.10
N TYR A 514 -26.83 28.87 26.62
CA TYR A 514 -28.00 28.08 26.99
C TYR A 514 -27.69 27.07 28.11
N ARG A 515 -26.45 26.99 28.58
CA ARG A 515 -26.00 25.99 29.56
C ARG A 515 -26.53 26.33 30.94
N ILE A 516 -27.19 25.37 31.58
CA ILE A 516 -27.83 25.56 32.89
C ILE A 516 -26.78 25.58 34.02
N ASN A 517 -25.73 24.77 33.87
CA ASN A 517 -24.67 24.64 34.86
C ASN A 517 -23.33 24.45 34.13
N SER A 518 -22.35 25.28 34.45
CA SER A 518 -21.01 25.26 33.82
C SER A 518 -20.28 23.93 34.00
N SER A 519 -20.57 23.18 35.06
CA SER A 519 -19.97 21.87 35.36
C SER A 519 -20.73 20.68 34.76
N ARG A 520 -21.88 20.89 34.12
CA ARG A 520 -22.70 19.80 33.57
C ARG A 520 -23.15 20.09 32.14
N GLU A 521 -23.46 19.05 31.39
CA GLU A 521 -23.75 19.15 29.95
C GLU A 521 -25.26 19.24 29.67
N PHE A 522 -25.95 20.09 30.43
CA PHE A 522 -27.39 20.33 30.29
C PHE A 522 -27.65 21.74 29.78
N PHE A 523 -28.50 21.85 28.76
CA PHE A 523 -28.76 23.07 28.02
C PHE A 523 -30.27 23.31 27.96
N LYS A 524 -30.71 24.53 28.29
CA LYS A 524 -32.08 25.00 28.13
C LYS A 524 -32.19 25.72 26.79
N VAL A 525 -32.56 24.98 25.76
CA VAL A 525 -32.53 25.43 24.36
C VAL A 525 -33.67 24.77 23.60
N ASP A 526 -34.31 25.56 22.74
CA ASP A 526 -35.34 25.04 21.83
C ASP A 526 -34.81 23.87 20.99
N PHE A 527 -35.63 22.84 20.80
CA PHE A 527 -35.22 21.60 20.13
C PHE A 527 -34.77 21.84 18.69
N GLU A 528 -35.47 22.70 17.93
CA GLU A 528 -35.11 23.00 16.54
C GLU A 528 -33.80 23.76 16.47
N HIS A 529 -33.58 24.69 17.42
CA HIS A 529 -32.32 25.41 17.52
C HIS A 529 -31.14 24.48 17.85
N ALA A 530 -31.32 23.58 18.83
CA ALA A 530 -30.30 22.60 19.19
C ALA A 530 -29.96 21.67 18.02
N MET A 531 -30.98 21.14 17.34
CA MET A 531 -30.84 20.30 16.16
C MET A 531 -30.03 20.99 15.05
N LYS A 532 -30.35 22.26 14.75
CA LYS A 532 -29.67 23.05 13.74
C LYS A 532 -28.19 23.25 14.08
N VAL A 533 -27.90 23.68 15.31
CA VAL A 533 -26.52 23.95 15.75
C VAL A 533 -25.68 22.67 15.76
N ILE A 534 -26.22 21.56 16.27
CA ILE A 534 -25.50 20.28 16.32
C ILE A 534 -25.23 19.79 14.90
N THR A 535 -26.23 19.82 14.00
CA THR A 535 -26.08 19.36 12.62
C THR A 535 -25.05 20.20 11.84
N GLU A 536 -25.07 21.53 11.99
CA GLU A 536 -24.06 22.42 11.38
C GLU A 536 -22.64 22.10 11.82
N ILE A 537 -22.43 21.85 13.12
CA ILE A 537 -21.11 21.54 13.66
C ILE A 537 -20.67 20.15 13.24
N VAL A 538 -21.55 19.14 13.32
CA VAL A 538 -21.24 17.78 12.88
C VAL A 538 -20.87 17.76 11.40
N ASN A 539 -21.63 18.47 10.56
CA ASN A 539 -21.31 18.60 9.14
C ASN A 539 -19.98 19.31 8.94
N THR A 540 -19.72 20.41 9.66
CA THR A 540 -18.40 21.08 9.61
C THR A 540 -17.28 20.11 9.95
N VAL A 541 -17.37 19.40 11.08
CA VAL A 541 -16.33 18.47 11.57
C VAL A 541 -16.15 17.27 10.64
N ASN A 542 -17.23 16.79 10.02
CA ASN A 542 -17.15 15.72 9.03
C ASN A 542 -16.59 16.21 7.70
N SER A 543 -16.90 17.46 7.30
CA SER A 543 -16.40 18.11 6.10
C SER A 543 -14.98 18.67 6.25
N THR A 544 -14.43 18.90 7.45
CA THR A 544 -13.00 19.20 7.60
C THR A 544 -12.11 17.99 7.30
N ASN A 545 -12.70 16.80 7.21
CA ASN A 545 -12.08 15.58 6.70
C ASN A 545 -12.48 15.25 5.24
N GLU A 546 -13.25 16.13 4.58
CA GLU A 546 -13.47 16.11 3.12
C GLU A 546 -12.75 17.32 2.50
N PRO A 547 -11.82 17.14 1.54
CA PRO A 547 -11.14 18.27 0.92
C PRO A 547 -12.16 19.14 0.17
N ASN A 548 -12.37 20.37 0.66
CA ASN A 548 -13.25 21.33 0.00
C ASN A 548 -12.72 21.66 -1.40
N LYS A 549 -13.49 21.25 -2.42
CA LYS A 549 -13.51 21.88 -3.74
C LYS A 549 -13.84 23.36 -3.57
N LYS A 550 -12.85 24.23 -3.76
CA LYS A 550 -12.96 25.49 -4.51
C LYS A 550 -11.60 26.09 -4.79
#